data_AF-A0ABD2H893-F1
#
_entry.id   AF-A0ABD2H893-F1
#
_cell.length_a   1.000
_cell.length_b   1.000
_cell.length_c   1.000
_cell.angle_alpha   90.00
_cell.angle_beta   90.00
_cell.angle_gamma   90.00
#
_symmetry.space_group_name_H-M   'P 1'
#
loop_
_entity.id
_entity.type
_entity.pdbx_description
1 polymer ?
#
loop_
_entity_poly.entity_id
_entity_poly.type
_entity_poly.pdbx_seq_one_letter_code
_entity_poly.pdbx_strand_id
1 'polypeptide(L)'
;MTQFSVFFGLKVCLKLFSSAEEVARVLQSKDLSAETVKSAVQMLQTHYTNLRSTEAFHSIFEDAQRTSMNDLVQAPALPPRRRAPRVHVDMERLSTQLSLFPAVLQAHNSSAAERPITQVTKVATIADMLAAQGRGTQSLFSEVDKLLRLYLTVPMSNATAERSFSSLRQLKTFLRSTMSECHLNHLLFLHIHKDLTDGLDLRKVLRSFCFASERREVYFGKI
;
A
#
# COMPACT_ATOMS: atom_id res chain seq x y z
N MET A 1 10.35 -17.75 -18.39
CA MET A 1 11.44 -16.90 -17.87
C MET A 1 11.82 -17.42 -16.51
N THR A 2 12.94 -18.14 -16.39
CA THR A 2 13.49 -18.56 -15.10
C THR A 2 13.89 -17.31 -14.34
N GLN A 3 13.12 -16.97 -13.32
CA GLN A 3 13.40 -15.80 -12.49
C GLN A 3 14.68 -16.09 -11.69
N PHE A 4 15.61 -15.14 -11.66
CA PHE A 4 16.84 -15.21 -10.85
C PHE A 4 16.55 -15.60 -9.39
N SER A 5 15.37 -15.26 -8.86
CA SER A 5 14.88 -15.68 -7.54
C SER A 5 14.90 -17.20 -7.33
N VAL A 6 14.54 -17.98 -8.34
CA VAL A 6 14.53 -19.46 -8.27
C VAL A 6 15.96 -19.99 -8.24
N PHE A 7 16.83 -19.47 -9.10
CA PHE A 7 18.24 -19.85 -9.16
C PHE A 7 18.97 -19.49 -7.85
N PHE A 8 18.75 -18.29 -7.34
CA PHE A 8 19.28 -17.86 -6.04
C PHE A 8 18.76 -18.74 -4.91
N GLY A 9 17.47 -19.08 -4.91
CA GLY A 9 16.88 -20.03 -3.97
C GLY A 9 17.59 -21.39 -3.97
N LEU A 10 17.87 -21.96 -5.15
CA LEU A 10 18.60 -23.22 -5.28
C LEU A 10 20.03 -23.14 -4.75
N LYS A 11 20.74 -22.03 -4.99
CA LYS A 11 22.09 -21.80 -4.43
C LYS A 11 22.08 -21.72 -2.90
N VAL A 12 21.09 -21.04 -2.33
CA VAL A 12 20.88 -20.99 -0.88
C VAL A 12 20.57 -22.38 -0.33
N CYS A 13 19.67 -23.13 -0.97
CA CYS A 13 19.35 -24.50 -0.60
C CYS A 13 20.59 -25.40 -0.61
N LEU A 14 21.44 -25.31 -1.64
CA LEU A 14 22.68 -26.09 -1.71
C LEU A 14 23.57 -25.83 -0.49
N LYS A 15 23.78 -24.57 -0.11
CA LYS A 15 24.63 -24.20 1.04
C LYS A 15 24.05 -24.64 2.39
N LEU A 16 22.73 -24.59 2.53
CA LEU A 16 22.03 -25.05 3.73
C LEU A 16 22.06 -26.57 3.85
N PHE A 17 21.73 -27.27 2.77
CA PHE A 17 21.66 -28.73 2.78
C PHE A 17 23.03 -29.39 2.82
N SER A 18 24.07 -28.81 2.21
CA SER A 18 25.43 -29.39 2.27
C SER A 18 25.94 -29.48 3.71
N SER A 19 25.76 -28.40 4.49
CA SER A 19 26.16 -28.37 5.90
C SER A 19 25.29 -29.27 6.78
N ALA A 20 24.00 -29.41 6.47
CA ALA A 20 23.12 -30.39 7.16
C ALA A 20 23.51 -31.84 6.84
N GLU A 21 23.88 -32.13 5.60
CA GLU A 21 24.28 -33.47 5.16
C GLU A 21 25.60 -33.91 5.80
N GLU A 22 26.56 -33.00 5.93
CA GLU A 22 27.83 -33.26 6.64
C GLU A 22 27.57 -33.70 8.08
N VAL A 23 26.70 -32.99 8.80
CA VAL A 23 26.32 -33.38 10.16
C VAL A 23 25.52 -34.69 10.16
N ALA A 24 24.57 -34.87 9.24
CA ALA A 24 23.82 -36.12 9.14
C ALA A 24 24.73 -37.34 8.94
N ARG A 25 25.80 -37.20 8.13
CA ARG A 25 26.79 -38.25 7.90
C ARG A 25 27.58 -38.58 9.18
N VAL A 26 27.96 -37.57 9.96
CA VAL A 26 28.61 -37.77 11.26
C VAL A 26 27.68 -38.47 12.24
N LEU A 27 26.40 -38.10 12.29
CA LEU A 27 25.40 -38.70 13.18
C LEU A 27 25.06 -40.15 12.82
N GLN A 28 25.25 -40.55 11.56
CA GLN A 28 25.03 -41.91 11.08
C GLN A 28 26.28 -42.80 11.16
N SER A 29 27.42 -42.27 11.63
CA SER A 29 28.64 -43.05 11.78
C SER A 29 28.52 -44.11 12.89
N LYS A 30 29.23 -45.24 12.71
CA LYS A 30 29.17 -46.39 13.65
C LYS A 30 29.84 -46.09 14.99
N ASP A 31 30.81 -45.18 15.01
CA ASP A 31 31.59 -44.80 16.19
C ASP A 31 31.10 -43.44 16.72
N LEU A 32 29.92 -43.43 17.34
CA LEU A 32 29.26 -42.21 17.78
C LEU A 32 29.45 -41.97 19.28
N SER A 33 30.04 -40.83 19.66
CA SER A 33 30.11 -40.36 21.05
C SER A 33 29.13 -39.20 21.27
N ALA A 34 28.54 -39.09 22.45
CA ALA A 34 27.65 -37.98 22.78
C ALA A 34 28.35 -36.60 22.65
N GLU A 35 29.66 -36.55 22.89
CA GLU A 35 30.45 -35.33 22.74
C GLU A 35 30.63 -34.94 21.28
N THR A 36 30.86 -35.90 20.38
CA THR A 36 31.00 -35.63 18.94
C THR A 36 29.69 -35.18 18.32
N VAL A 37 28.56 -35.76 18.75
CA VAL A 37 27.21 -35.32 18.39
C VAL A 37 26.97 -33.87 18.81
N LYS A 38 27.25 -33.53 20.07
CA LYS A 38 27.04 -32.17 20.59
C LYS A 38 27.89 -31.14 19.84
N SER A 39 29.15 -31.46 19.58
CA SER A 39 30.06 -30.61 18.82
C SER A 39 29.57 -30.40 17.38
N ALA A 40 29.15 -31.47 16.69
CA ALA A 40 28.64 -31.38 15.32
C ALA A 40 27.36 -30.51 15.20
N VAL A 41 26.43 -30.66 16.14
CA VAL A 41 25.21 -29.84 16.18
C VAL A 41 25.55 -28.37 16.50
N GLN A 42 26.47 -28.11 17.43
CA GLN A 42 26.92 -26.75 17.75
C GLN A 42 27.61 -26.09 16.54
N MET A 43 28.44 -26.82 15.80
CA MET A 43 29.09 -26.34 14.57
C MET A 43 28.07 -25.98 13.48
N LEU A 44 26.98 -26.76 13.34
CA LEU A 44 25.91 -26.43 12.40
C LEU A 44 25.11 -25.21 12.84
N GLN A 45 24.83 -25.08 14.14
CA GLN A 45 24.17 -23.90 14.68
C GLN A 45 24.99 -22.64 14.44
N THR A 46 26.30 -22.66 14.72
CA THR A 46 27.18 -21.50 14.49
C THR A 46 27.31 -21.19 13.00
N HIS A 47 27.39 -22.20 12.15
CA HIS A 47 27.41 -22.01 10.70
C HIS A 47 26.11 -21.33 10.20
N TYR A 48 24.93 -21.76 10.67
CA TYR A 48 23.66 -21.13 10.30
C TYR A 48 23.46 -19.73 10.89
N THR A 49 23.96 -19.44 12.09
CA THR A 49 23.95 -18.06 12.60
C THR A 49 24.84 -17.16 11.77
N ASN A 50 25.99 -17.66 11.31
CA ASN A 50 26.90 -16.91 10.45
C ASN A 50 26.28 -16.67 9.06
N LEU A 51 25.58 -17.65 8.50
CA LEU A 51 24.86 -17.50 7.23
C LEU A 51 23.72 -16.46 7.27
N ARG A 52 23.19 -16.13 8.46
CA ARG A 52 22.18 -15.08 8.62
C ARG A 52 22.78 -13.67 8.65
N SER A 53 24.10 -13.53 8.71
CA SER A 53 24.77 -12.22 8.67
C SER A 53 24.59 -11.55 7.30
N THR A 54 24.63 -10.22 7.29
CA THR A 54 24.54 -9.41 6.05
C THR A 54 25.70 -9.72 5.11
N GLU A 55 26.90 -9.92 5.64
CA GLU A 55 28.11 -10.23 4.86
C GLU A 55 28.00 -11.60 4.16
N ALA A 56 27.52 -12.62 4.86
CA ALA A 56 27.31 -13.94 4.26
C ALA A 56 26.23 -13.92 3.17
N PHE A 57 25.16 -13.14 3.37
CA PHE A 57 24.16 -12.92 2.31
C PHE A 57 24.79 -12.28 1.06
N HIS A 58 25.61 -11.24 1.22
CA HIS A 58 26.29 -10.58 0.11
C HIS A 58 27.21 -11.53 -0.66
N SER A 59 28.00 -12.35 0.05
CA SER A 59 28.87 -13.35 -0.59
C SER A 59 28.06 -14.36 -1.42
N ILE A 60 26.97 -14.91 -0.87
CA ILE A 60 26.13 -15.87 -1.60
C ILE A 60 25.44 -15.21 -2.80
N PHE A 61 25.00 -13.97 -2.63
CA PHE A 61 24.36 -13.20 -3.69
C PHE A 61 25.32 -12.87 -4.83
N GLU A 62 26.53 -12.43 -4.53
CA GLU A 62 27.58 -12.19 -5.53
C GLU A 62 27.99 -13.47 -6.26
N ASP A 63 28.13 -14.58 -5.54
CA ASP A 63 28.46 -15.88 -6.16
C ASP A 63 27.34 -16.36 -7.09
N ALA A 64 26.07 -16.13 -6.70
CA ALA A 64 24.93 -16.40 -7.56
C ALA A 64 24.91 -15.47 -8.79
N GLN A 65 25.26 -14.19 -8.64
CA GLN A 65 25.37 -13.26 -9.76
C GLN A 65 26.50 -13.66 -10.72
N ARG A 66 27.69 -14.01 -10.21
CA ARG A 66 28.83 -14.48 -11.02
C ARG A 66 28.47 -15.74 -11.81
N THR A 67 27.82 -16.71 -11.15
CA THR A 67 27.39 -17.96 -11.83
C THR A 67 26.31 -17.67 -12.88
N SER A 68 25.40 -16.74 -12.61
CA SER A 68 24.36 -16.32 -13.55
C SER A 68 24.91 -15.63 -14.80
N MET A 69 26.11 -15.04 -14.77
CA MET A 69 26.72 -14.45 -15.97
C MET A 69 27.24 -15.48 -16.96
N ASN A 70 27.45 -16.73 -16.52
CA ASN A 70 27.99 -17.82 -17.33
C ASN A 70 26.91 -18.74 -17.93
N ASP A 71 25.63 -18.58 -17.55
CA ASP A 71 24.51 -19.45 -17.95
C ASP A 71 23.25 -18.65 -18.32
N LEU A 72 22.27 -19.33 -18.94
CA LEU A 72 20.99 -18.87 -19.51
C LEU A 72 20.03 -18.06 -18.59
N VAL A 73 20.46 -17.56 -17.43
CA VAL A 73 19.64 -16.86 -16.43
C VAL A 73 19.94 -15.36 -16.45
N GLN A 74 18.90 -14.54 -16.62
CA GLN A 74 19.03 -13.09 -16.59
C GLN A 74 19.36 -12.58 -15.18
N ALA A 75 20.26 -11.60 -15.09
CA ALA A 75 20.62 -10.93 -13.84
C ALA A 75 19.39 -10.34 -13.13
N PRO A 76 19.40 -10.22 -11.78
CA PRO A 76 18.25 -9.72 -11.03
C PRO A 76 17.93 -8.28 -11.45
N ALA A 77 16.73 -8.08 -12.03
CA ALA A 77 16.23 -6.75 -12.29
C ALA A 77 15.79 -6.11 -10.97
N LEU A 78 16.22 -4.86 -10.74
CA LEU A 78 15.70 -4.07 -9.63
C LEU A 78 14.18 -3.96 -9.74
N PRO A 79 13.43 -3.97 -8.62
CA PRO A 79 12.02 -3.68 -8.64
C PRO A 79 11.79 -2.36 -9.39
N PRO A 80 10.74 -2.27 -10.22
CA PRO A 80 10.45 -1.03 -10.93
C PRO A 80 10.34 0.09 -9.90
N ARG A 81 11.11 1.17 -10.10
CA ARG A 81 11.01 2.36 -9.25
C ARG A 81 9.56 2.81 -9.24
N ARG A 82 8.91 2.73 -8.07
CA ARG A 82 7.61 3.36 -7.90
C ARG A 82 7.81 4.84 -8.18
N ARG A 83 7.11 5.37 -9.18
CA ARG A 83 7.14 6.81 -9.44
C ARG A 83 6.69 7.49 -8.17
N ALA A 84 7.51 8.40 -7.65
CA ALA A 84 7.07 9.26 -6.57
C ALA A 84 5.75 9.92 -7.00
N PRO A 85 4.76 10.06 -6.10
CA PRO A 85 3.55 10.81 -6.41
C PRO A 85 3.96 12.16 -6.99
N ARG A 86 3.32 12.59 -8.08
CA ARG A 86 3.61 13.91 -8.63
C ARG A 86 3.28 14.93 -7.55
N VAL A 87 4.28 15.69 -7.09
CA VAL A 87 4.06 16.81 -6.17
C VAL A 87 3.16 17.80 -6.90
N HIS A 88 1.95 18.00 -6.40
CA HIS A 88 0.90 18.75 -7.10
C HIS A 88 0.88 20.24 -6.72
N VAL A 89 1.69 20.62 -5.71
CA VAL A 89 1.69 21.94 -5.10
C VAL A 89 3.09 22.56 -5.22
N ASP A 90 3.18 23.71 -5.87
CA ASP A 90 4.43 24.46 -6.00
C ASP A 90 4.69 25.24 -4.72
N MET A 91 5.70 24.83 -3.94
CA MET A 91 5.99 25.42 -2.63
C MET A 91 6.39 26.89 -2.69
N GLU A 92 7.13 27.31 -3.73
CA GLU A 92 7.52 28.72 -3.90
C GLU A 92 6.34 29.61 -4.29
N ARG A 93 5.45 29.09 -5.14
CA ARG A 93 4.22 29.79 -5.49
C ARG A 93 3.25 29.84 -4.32
N LEU A 94 3.21 28.80 -3.50
CA LEU A 94 2.43 28.77 -2.27
C LEU A 94 2.95 29.80 -1.26
N SER A 95 4.27 29.90 -1.04
CA SER A 95 4.84 30.85 -0.08
C SER A 95 4.56 32.30 -0.46
N THR A 96 4.68 32.62 -1.76
CA THR A 96 4.34 33.94 -2.30
C THR A 96 2.84 34.23 -2.23
N GLN A 97 1.97 33.24 -2.47
CA GLN A 97 0.53 33.41 -2.27
C GLN A 97 0.19 33.66 -0.79
N LEU A 98 0.78 32.90 0.13
CA LEU A 98 0.55 33.08 1.57
C LEU A 98 1.05 34.43 2.09
N SER A 99 2.14 34.99 1.54
CA SER A 99 2.60 36.32 1.93
C SER A 99 1.67 37.45 1.44
N LEU A 100 0.94 37.24 0.35
CA LEU A 100 -0.07 38.18 -0.16
C LEU A 100 -1.41 38.10 0.57
N PHE A 101 -1.63 37.03 1.34
CA PHE A 101 -2.90 36.75 2.02
C PHE A 101 -3.36 37.86 2.98
N PRO A 102 -2.49 38.49 3.82
CA PRO A 102 -2.91 39.59 4.71
C PRO A 102 -3.47 40.81 3.96
N ALA A 103 -2.89 41.15 2.80
CA ALA A 103 -3.37 42.27 1.97
C ALA A 103 -4.75 41.98 1.39
N VAL A 104 -5.01 40.71 1.02
CA VAL A 104 -6.32 40.28 0.51
C VAL A 104 -7.37 40.25 1.59
N LEU A 105 -7.01 39.86 2.83
CA LEU A 105 -7.91 39.96 3.98
C LEU A 105 -8.30 41.42 4.27
N GLN A 106 -7.33 42.34 4.20
CA GLN A 106 -7.61 43.76 4.39
C GLN A 106 -8.53 44.29 3.29
N ALA A 107 -8.27 43.98 2.02
CA ALA A 107 -9.12 44.37 0.90
C ALA A 107 -10.54 43.79 1.01
N HIS A 108 -10.66 42.54 1.48
CA HIS A 108 -11.96 41.93 1.74
C HIS A 108 -12.69 42.63 2.89
N ASN A 109 -12.02 42.92 4.01
CA ASN A 109 -12.62 43.65 5.13
C ASN A 109 -13.07 45.06 4.74
N SER A 110 -12.38 45.72 3.80
CA SER A 110 -12.81 47.02 3.25
C SER A 110 -14.04 46.91 2.33
N SER A 111 -14.24 45.77 1.66
CA SER A 111 -15.36 45.54 0.73
C SER A 111 -16.57 44.88 1.39
N ALA A 112 -16.38 44.08 2.44
CA ALA A 112 -17.40 43.32 3.16
C ALA A 112 -17.72 44.01 4.49
N ALA A 113 -18.43 45.13 4.41
CA ALA A 113 -18.76 45.98 5.56
C ALA A 113 -19.58 45.29 6.67
N GLU A 114 -20.20 44.14 6.40
CA GLU A 114 -21.12 43.48 7.34
C GLU A 114 -20.47 42.41 8.25
N ARG A 115 -19.28 41.86 7.92
CA ARG A 115 -18.57 40.86 8.75
C ARG A 115 -17.05 40.95 8.63
N PRO A 116 -16.39 41.90 9.30
CA PRO A 116 -14.93 42.01 9.26
C PRO A 116 -14.28 40.81 9.96
N ILE A 117 -13.36 40.14 9.28
CA ILE A 117 -12.51 39.12 9.90
C ILE A 117 -11.36 39.84 10.60
N THR A 118 -11.43 39.92 11.92
CA THR A 118 -10.35 40.43 12.77
C THR A 118 -9.33 39.34 13.14
N GLN A 119 -9.76 38.07 13.22
CA GLN A 119 -8.89 36.92 13.45
C GLN A 119 -9.34 35.72 12.60
N VAL A 120 -8.40 35.16 11.84
CA VAL A 120 -8.62 33.94 11.06
C VAL A 120 -8.61 32.75 12.01
N THR A 121 -9.78 32.31 12.47
CA THR A 121 -9.90 31.25 13.47
C THR A 121 -10.21 29.88 12.89
N LYS A 122 -10.84 29.81 11.71
CA LYS A 122 -11.26 28.55 11.08
C LYS A 122 -10.86 28.50 9.60
N VAL A 123 -10.39 27.33 9.17
CA VAL A 123 -10.04 27.06 7.77
C VAL A 123 -11.26 27.18 6.84
N ALA A 124 -12.46 26.83 7.33
CA ALA A 124 -13.71 27.01 6.60
C ALA A 124 -13.97 28.50 6.25
N THR A 125 -13.70 29.41 7.19
CA THR A 125 -13.85 30.85 6.95
C THR A 125 -12.90 31.34 5.86
N ILE A 126 -11.68 30.79 5.79
CA ILE A 126 -10.72 31.12 4.72
C ILE A 126 -11.25 30.64 3.36
N ALA A 127 -11.81 29.43 3.31
CA ALA A 127 -12.37 28.87 2.08
C ALA A 127 -13.57 29.69 1.58
N ASP A 128 -14.48 30.08 2.47
CA ASP A 128 -15.65 30.91 2.16
C ASP A 128 -15.24 32.30 1.66
N MET A 129 -14.19 32.89 2.24
CA MET A 129 -13.63 34.18 1.82
C MET A 129 -13.06 34.12 0.41
N LEU A 130 -12.27 33.08 0.11
CA LEU A 130 -11.72 32.86 -1.23
C LEU A 130 -12.81 32.55 -2.26
N ALA A 131 -13.92 31.93 -1.83
CA ALA A 131 -15.08 31.67 -2.67
C ALA A 131 -15.92 32.94 -2.92
N ALA A 132 -16.04 33.83 -1.94
CA ALA A 132 -16.77 35.10 -2.04
C ALA A 132 -16.05 36.13 -2.92
N GLN A 133 -14.72 36.01 -3.04
CA GLN A 133 -13.91 36.86 -3.90
C GLN A 133 -14.07 36.43 -5.38
N GLY A 134 -14.10 37.40 -6.30
CA GLY A 134 -14.36 37.14 -7.73
C GLY A 134 -13.38 36.17 -8.40
N ARG A 135 -13.76 35.62 -9.57
CA ARG A 135 -12.97 34.59 -10.30
C ARG A 135 -11.49 34.97 -10.54
N GLY A 136 -11.17 36.26 -10.61
CA GLY A 136 -9.81 36.76 -10.79
C GLY A 136 -8.87 36.53 -9.60
N THR A 137 -9.37 36.49 -8.37
CA THR A 137 -8.54 36.19 -7.19
C THR A 137 -8.38 34.69 -6.97
N GLN A 138 -9.35 33.88 -7.41
CA GLN A 138 -9.23 32.42 -7.34
C GLN A 138 -8.06 31.89 -8.18
N SER A 139 -7.75 32.53 -9.32
CA SER A 139 -6.57 32.17 -10.13
C SER A 139 -5.25 32.63 -9.51
N LEU A 140 -5.26 33.73 -8.75
CA LEU A 140 -4.09 34.24 -8.02
C LEU A 140 -3.72 33.33 -6.84
N PHE A 141 -4.69 32.65 -6.22
CA PHE A 141 -4.52 31.76 -5.06
C PHE A 141 -4.68 30.27 -5.41
N SER A 142 -4.26 29.87 -6.62
CA SER A 142 -4.41 28.48 -7.10
C SER A 142 -3.75 27.42 -6.20
N GLU A 143 -2.61 27.72 -5.59
CA GLU A 143 -1.90 26.75 -4.72
C GLU A 143 -2.52 26.70 -3.33
N VAL A 144 -3.03 27.83 -2.83
CA VAL A 144 -3.80 27.88 -1.58
C VAL A 144 -5.11 27.11 -1.70
N ASP A 145 -5.83 27.19 -2.83
CA ASP A 145 -7.02 26.36 -3.07
C ASP A 145 -6.69 24.85 -3.06
N LYS A 146 -5.62 24.45 -3.76
CA LYS A 146 -5.14 23.05 -3.71
C LYS A 146 -4.79 22.62 -2.29
N LEU A 147 -4.11 23.46 -1.52
CA LEU A 147 -3.74 23.18 -0.14
C LEU A 147 -4.98 23.03 0.75
N LEU A 148 -5.97 23.91 0.60
CA LEU A 148 -7.23 23.84 1.34
C LEU A 148 -8.01 22.56 1.02
N ARG A 149 -8.11 22.19 -0.26
CA ARG A 149 -8.71 20.91 -0.67
C ARG A 149 -7.96 19.72 -0.08
N LEU A 150 -6.63 19.75 -0.09
CA LEU A 150 -5.83 18.69 0.52
C LEU A 150 -6.10 18.62 2.03
N TYR A 151 -6.07 19.76 2.72
CA TYR A 151 -6.33 19.83 4.16
C TYR A 151 -7.72 19.31 4.54
N LEU A 152 -8.75 19.65 3.75
CA LEU A 152 -10.12 19.20 3.99
C LEU A 152 -10.37 17.73 3.60
N THR A 153 -9.56 17.17 2.71
CA THR A 153 -9.70 15.76 2.26
C THR A 153 -8.83 14.80 3.04
N VAL A 154 -7.72 15.27 3.62
CA VAL A 154 -6.88 14.46 4.49
C VAL A 154 -7.69 14.11 5.73
N PRO A 155 -7.92 12.81 6.00
CA PRO A 155 -8.60 12.41 7.24
C PRO A 155 -7.70 12.80 8.42
N MET A 156 -8.12 13.80 9.19
CA MET A 156 -7.43 14.21 10.42
C MET A 156 -7.50 13.14 11.52
N SER A 157 -8.34 12.11 11.36
CA SER A 157 -8.50 11.02 12.31
C SER A 157 -8.44 9.66 11.63
N ASN A 158 -7.97 8.66 12.36
CA ASN A 158 -7.96 7.26 11.93
C ASN A 158 -9.34 6.60 12.00
N ALA A 159 -10.38 7.34 12.43
CA ALA A 159 -11.71 6.80 12.69
C ALA A 159 -12.36 6.13 11.45
N THR A 160 -12.05 6.60 10.25
CA THR A 160 -12.54 5.99 9.00
C THR A 160 -11.90 4.62 8.74
N ALA A 161 -10.59 4.50 8.98
CA ALA A 161 -9.88 3.23 8.89
C ALA A 161 -10.36 2.25 9.98
N GLU A 162 -10.48 2.72 11.23
CA GLU A 162 -11.00 1.92 12.35
C GLU A 162 -12.41 1.41 12.09
N ARG A 163 -13.30 2.24 11.54
CA ARG A 163 -14.65 1.82 11.13
C ARG A 163 -14.60 0.71 10.07
N SER A 164 -13.70 0.83 9.11
CA SER A 164 -13.51 -0.18 8.05
C SER A 164 -12.98 -1.50 8.61
N PHE A 165 -12.02 -1.45 9.54
CA PHE A 165 -11.49 -2.64 10.22
C PHE A 165 -12.51 -3.29 11.17
N SER A 166 -13.31 -2.49 11.87
CA SER A 166 -14.41 -2.98 12.70
C SER A 166 -15.45 -3.72 11.85
N SER A 167 -15.82 -3.13 10.70
CA SER A 167 -16.71 -3.75 9.71
C SER A 167 -16.13 -5.05 9.14
N LEU A 168 -14.83 -5.04 8.82
CA LEU A 168 -14.11 -6.22 8.34
C LEU A 168 -14.13 -7.36 9.37
N ARG A 169 -13.97 -7.03 10.66
CA ARG A 169 -14.05 -8.02 11.76
C ARG A 169 -15.43 -8.65 11.87
N GLN A 170 -16.50 -7.91 11.60
CA GLN A 170 -17.87 -8.45 11.59
C GLN A 170 -18.13 -9.36 10.40
N LEU A 171 -17.58 -9.03 9.23
CA LEU A 171 -17.75 -9.83 8.01
C LEU A 171 -16.88 -11.09 7.98
N LYS A 172 -15.64 -10.99 8.47
CA LYS A 172 -14.66 -12.10 8.48
C LYS A 172 -14.80 -12.93 9.75
N THR A 173 -15.79 -13.82 9.77
CA THR A 173 -16.02 -14.78 10.86
C THR A 173 -15.36 -16.12 10.59
N PHE A 174 -15.24 -16.96 11.63
CA PHE A 174 -14.66 -18.31 11.53
C PHE A 174 -15.35 -19.17 10.45
N LEU A 175 -16.68 -19.10 10.37
CA LEU A 175 -17.49 -19.81 9.37
C LEU A 175 -17.32 -19.27 7.95
N ARG A 176 -16.77 -18.05 7.78
CA ARG A 176 -16.52 -17.40 6.48
C ARG A 176 -15.02 -17.26 6.18
N SER A 177 -14.20 -18.09 6.83
CA SER A 177 -12.74 -18.05 6.71
C SER A 177 -12.20 -18.46 5.34
N THR A 178 -13.00 -19.13 4.52
CA THR A 178 -12.64 -19.64 3.18
C THR A 178 -12.96 -18.69 2.03
N MET A 179 -13.42 -17.46 2.31
CA MET A 179 -13.73 -16.48 1.25
C MET A 179 -12.46 -15.93 0.59
N SER A 180 -12.49 -15.73 -0.73
CA SER A 180 -11.40 -15.08 -1.46
C SER A 180 -11.29 -13.59 -1.11
N GLU A 181 -10.09 -13.01 -1.19
CA GLU A 181 -9.87 -11.59 -0.90
C GLU A 181 -10.73 -10.69 -1.79
N CYS A 182 -10.87 -11.00 -3.08
CA CYS A 182 -11.73 -10.24 -3.98
C CYS A 182 -13.18 -10.25 -3.50
N HIS A 183 -13.71 -11.40 -3.12
CA HIS A 183 -15.08 -11.50 -2.64
C HIS A 183 -15.28 -10.75 -1.32
N LEU A 184 -14.34 -10.88 -0.39
CA LEU A 184 -14.35 -10.17 0.90
C LEU A 184 -14.34 -8.65 0.71
N ASN A 185 -13.51 -8.14 -0.19
CA ASN A 185 -13.42 -6.70 -0.48
C ASN A 185 -14.74 -6.16 -1.03
N HIS A 186 -15.35 -6.83 -2.01
CA HIS A 186 -16.65 -6.40 -2.55
C HIS A 186 -17.74 -6.39 -1.48
N LEU A 187 -17.78 -7.41 -0.61
CA LEU A 187 -18.75 -7.49 0.47
C LEU A 187 -18.54 -6.41 1.52
N LEU A 188 -17.28 -6.10 1.85
CA LEU A 188 -16.92 -5.00 2.72
C LEU A 188 -17.37 -3.64 2.15
N PHE A 189 -17.19 -3.40 0.85
CA PHE A 189 -17.67 -2.19 0.20
C PHE A 189 -19.19 -2.02 0.34
N LEU A 190 -19.96 -3.08 0.07
CA LEU A 190 -21.42 -3.05 0.23
C LEU A 190 -21.83 -2.81 1.69
N HIS A 191 -21.11 -3.41 2.64
CA HIS A 191 -21.43 -3.26 4.06
C HIS A 191 -21.10 -1.86 4.61
N ILE A 192 -19.95 -1.29 4.23
CA ILE A 192 -19.56 0.08 4.63
C ILE A 192 -20.54 1.11 4.05
N HIS A 193 -20.93 0.92 2.78
CA HIS A 193 -21.86 1.79 2.07
C HIS A 193 -23.28 1.23 2.03
N LYS A 194 -23.75 0.67 3.16
CA LYS A 194 -25.09 0.09 3.25
C LYS A 194 -26.20 1.09 2.88
N ASP A 195 -26.07 2.35 3.28
CA ASP A 195 -27.09 3.38 3.02
C ASP A 195 -27.25 3.64 1.51
N LEU A 196 -26.17 3.55 0.75
CA LEU A 196 -26.19 3.63 -0.72
C LEU A 196 -26.69 2.32 -1.35
N THR A 197 -26.34 1.19 -0.74
CA THR A 197 -26.69 -0.15 -1.21
C THR A 197 -28.19 -0.40 -1.06
N ASP A 198 -28.82 0.07 0.02
CA ASP A 198 -30.26 -0.03 0.27
C ASP A 198 -31.07 0.79 -0.75
N GLY A 199 -30.48 1.83 -1.33
CA GLY A 199 -31.06 2.62 -2.41
C GLY A 199 -30.91 2.02 -3.81
N LEU A 200 -30.22 0.88 -3.97
CA LEU A 200 -30.02 0.25 -5.28
C LEU A 200 -31.29 -0.46 -5.77
N ASP A 201 -31.66 -0.16 -7.01
CA ASP A 201 -32.73 -0.90 -7.70
C ASP A 201 -32.20 -2.28 -8.15
N LEU A 202 -32.50 -3.30 -7.35
CA LEU A 202 -32.11 -4.69 -7.60
C LEU A 202 -32.57 -5.19 -8.97
N ARG A 203 -33.70 -4.70 -9.52
CA ARG A 203 -34.15 -5.09 -10.86
C ARG A 203 -33.24 -4.56 -11.95
N LYS A 204 -32.66 -3.37 -11.80
CA LYS A 204 -31.68 -2.83 -12.75
C LYS A 204 -30.37 -3.60 -12.68
N VAL A 205 -29.91 -3.93 -11.47
CA VAL A 205 -28.69 -4.72 -11.26
C VAL A 205 -28.84 -6.14 -11.83
N LEU A 206 -30.01 -6.76 -11.62
CA LEU A 206 -30.29 -8.08 -12.17
C LEU A 206 -30.29 -8.05 -13.69
N ARG A 207 -30.98 -7.07 -14.29
CA ARG A 207 -30.97 -6.88 -15.74
C ARG A 207 -29.56 -6.71 -16.29
N SER A 208 -28.75 -5.82 -15.71
CA SER A 208 -27.37 -5.64 -16.17
C SER A 208 -26.53 -6.90 -16.02
N PHE A 209 -26.75 -7.70 -14.98
CA PHE A 209 -26.08 -8.98 -14.78
C PHE A 209 -26.50 -10.05 -15.81
N CYS A 210 -27.79 -10.12 -16.16
CA CYS A 210 -28.34 -11.03 -17.17
C CYS A 210 -27.83 -10.66 -18.56
N PHE A 211 -27.89 -9.38 -18.95
CA PHE A 211 -27.42 -8.91 -20.27
C PHE A 211 -25.90 -8.97 -20.43
N ALA A 212 -25.12 -9.11 -19.35
CA ALA A 212 -23.67 -9.23 -19.43
C ALA A 212 -23.20 -10.57 -20.08
N SER A 213 -24.08 -11.58 -20.19
CA SER A 213 -23.73 -12.83 -20.86
C SER A 213 -24.97 -13.51 -21.42
N GLU A 214 -24.91 -13.91 -22.69
CA GLU A 214 -26.00 -14.60 -23.40
C GLU A 214 -26.48 -15.87 -22.67
N ARG A 215 -25.55 -16.61 -22.03
CA ARG A 215 -25.89 -17.78 -21.19
C ARG A 215 -26.76 -17.40 -19.99
N ARG A 216 -26.53 -16.23 -19.39
CA ARG A 216 -27.29 -15.77 -18.22
C ARG A 216 -28.69 -15.30 -18.62
N GLU A 217 -28.84 -14.70 -19.80
CA GLU A 217 -30.16 -14.35 -20.34
C GLU A 217 -31.03 -15.59 -20.56
N VAL A 218 -30.46 -16.68 -21.09
CA VAL A 218 -31.19 -17.95 -21.29
C VAL A 218 -31.61 -18.59 -19.96
N TYR A 219 -30.74 -18.59 -18.95
CA TYR A 219 -31.00 -19.24 -17.65
C TYR A 219 -31.94 -18.45 -16.74
N PHE A 220 -31.76 -17.13 -16.65
CA PHE A 220 -32.54 -16.29 -15.73
C PHE A 220 -33.76 -15.66 -16.41
N GLY A 221 -33.88 -15.76 -17.74
CA GLY A 221 -34.99 -15.20 -18.50
C GLY A 221 -34.91 -13.67 -18.67
N LYS A 222 -35.86 -13.11 -19.43
CA LYS A 222 -36.00 -11.65 -19.60
C LYS A 222 -36.78 -11.08 -18.41
N ILE A 223 -36.04 -10.65 -17.40
CA ILE A 223 -36.56 -9.98 -16.19
C ILE A 223 -36.54 -8.46 -16.39
#